data_AF-A0A3C0EY30-F1
#
_entry.id   AF-A0A3C0EY30-F1
#
_cell.length_a   1.000
_cell.length_b   1.000
_cell.length_c   1.000
_cell.angle_alpha   90.00
_cell.angle_beta   90.00
_cell.angle_gamma   90.00
#
_symmetry.space_group_name_H-M   'P 1'
#
loop_
_entity.id
_entity.type
_entity.pdbx_description
1 polymer ?
#
loop_
_entity_poly.entity_id
_entity_poly.type
_entity_poly.pdbx_seq_one_letter_code
_entity_poly.pdbx_strand_id
1 'polypeptide(L)'
;MLYSYDRKEWLRHDTNLENGVISIDFTPLFDAVYFAYFVPYSMERHHDMIASSLEAPHCSHHLLGQTLDGQDLDLLKLSLPSNGQKIKKKNCWMIARQHPGESMAEWWMEGCIEKLLVNDSQWTQTLLEQCDIYLVPNMNPDGTRRGHLRT
;
A
#
# COMPACT_ATOMS: atom_id res chain seq x y z
N MET A 1 -15.51 -2.25 14.94
CA MET A 1 -14.79 -1.04 14.46
C MET A 1 -13.38 -1.05 15.04
N LEU A 2 -12.44 -0.29 14.47
CA LEU A 2 -11.11 -0.10 15.05
C LEU A 2 -11.00 1.25 15.74
N TYR A 3 -10.16 1.32 16.77
CA TYR A 3 -9.77 2.57 17.40
C TYR A 3 -8.27 2.64 17.64
N SER A 4 -7.74 3.86 17.76
CA SER A 4 -6.35 4.13 18.07
C SER A 4 -6.21 5.45 18.83
N TYR A 5 -5.25 5.52 19.74
CA TYR A 5 -4.89 6.75 20.46
C TYR A 5 -3.74 7.51 19.78
N ASP A 6 -2.93 6.84 18.95
CA ASP A 6 -1.69 7.39 18.37
C ASP A 6 -1.61 7.27 16.84
N ARG A 7 -2.65 6.70 16.21
CA ARG A 7 -2.75 6.39 14.77
C ARG A 7 -1.75 5.33 14.27
N LYS A 8 -1.01 4.68 15.16
CA LYS A 8 -0.03 3.63 14.86
C LYS A 8 -0.54 2.28 15.31
N GLU A 9 -0.89 2.16 16.59
CA GLU A 9 -1.44 0.93 17.16
C GLU A 9 -2.97 0.98 17.08
N TRP A 10 -3.55 -0.01 16.41
CA TRP A 10 -4.99 -0.10 16.19
C TRP A 10 -5.57 -1.34 16.85
N LEU A 11 -6.59 -1.11 17.68
CA LEU A 11 -7.26 -2.16 18.44
C LEU A 11 -8.70 -2.31 17.96
N ARG A 12 -9.23 -3.54 18.07
CA ARG A 12 -10.67 -3.77 17.89
C ARG A 12 -11.41 -3.37 19.15
N HIS A 13 -12.59 -2.80 18.95
CA HIS A 13 -13.58 -2.63 20.00
C HIS A 13 -14.83 -3.44 19.64
N ASP A 14 -15.51 -3.96 20.65
CA ASP A 14 -16.82 -4.59 20.49
C ASP A 14 -17.79 -3.58 19.85
N THR A 15 -18.60 -4.05 18.91
CA THR A 15 -19.46 -3.19 18.08
C THR A 15 -20.75 -3.93 17.83
N ASN A 16 -21.88 -3.28 18.08
CA ASN A 16 -23.20 -3.85 17.85
C ASN A 16 -23.76 -3.37 16.51
N LEU A 17 -24.47 -4.24 15.80
CA LEU A 17 -25.22 -3.92 14.60
C LEU A 17 -26.66 -4.40 14.80
N GLU A 18 -27.55 -3.49 15.12
CA GLU A 18 -28.96 -3.79 15.36
C GLU A 18 -29.84 -2.83 14.57
N ASN A 19 -30.83 -3.37 13.85
CA ASN A 19 -31.77 -2.58 13.04
C ASN A 19 -31.09 -1.58 12.08
N GLY A 20 -29.93 -1.95 11.53
CA GLY A 20 -29.15 -1.11 10.62
C GLY A 20 -28.31 -0.01 11.29
N VAL A 21 -28.30 0.06 12.62
CA VAL A 21 -27.49 1.01 13.39
C VAL A 21 -26.24 0.30 13.90
N ILE A 22 -25.07 0.86 13.57
CA ILE A 22 -23.79 0.48 14.17
C ILE A 22 -23.59 1.33 15.43
N SER A 23 -23.45 0.69 16.59
CA SER A 23 -23.22 1.38 17.87
C SER A 23 -21.94 0.89 18.56
N ILE A 24 -21.29 1.83 19.24
CA ILE A 24 -20.06 1.61 20.00
C ILE A 24 -20.24 2.35 21.32
N ASP A 25 -20.20 1.59 22.41
CA ASP A 25 -20.12 2.14 23.76
C ASP A 25 -18.65 2.19 24.17
N PHE A 26 -18.08 3.40 24.25
CA PHE A 26 -16.64 3.59 24.39
C PHE A 26 -16.33 4.61 25.48
N THR A 27 -15.50 4.22 26.45
CA THR A 27 -14.94 5.14 27.45
C THR A 27 -13.48 5.43 27.10
N PRO A 28 -13.13 6.65 26.66
CA PRO A 28 -11.76 6.97 26.26
C PRO A 28 -10.82 7.01 27.47
N LEU A 29 -9.60 6.48 27.29
CA LEU A 29 -8.52 6.54 28.27
C LEU A 29 -7.72 7.85 28.21
N PHE A 30 -7.80 8.56 27.08
CA PHE A 30 -7.06 9.79 26.79
C PHE A 30 -7.98 10.82 26.12
N ASP A 31 -7.54 12.07 26.07
CA ASP A 31 -8.34 13.21 25.56
C ASP A 31 -8.66 13.12 24.06
N ALA A 32 -7.95 12.28 23.30
CA ALA A 32 -8.16 12.10 21.87
C ALA A 32 -8.14 10.62 21.48
N VAL A 33 -9.11 10.20 20.67
CA VAL A 33 -9.21 8.85 20.10
C VAL A 33 -9.65 8.95 18.65
N TYR A 34 -9.10 8.10 17.79
CA TYR A 34 -9.46 7.95 16.38
C TYR A 34 -10.23 6.66 16.19
N PHE A 35 -11.29 6.69 15.38
CA PHE A 35 -12.03 5.51 14.96
C PHE A 35 -11.91 5.33 13.45
N ALA A 36 -11.83 4.08 13.00
CA ALA A 36 -11.77 3.76 11.57
C ALA A 36 -12.45 2.43 11.25
N TYR A 37 -12.88 2.30 9.99
CA TYR A 37 -13.46 1.06 9.46
C TYR A 37 -12.42 -0.07 9.37
N PHE A 38 -11.22 0.28 8.89
CA PHE A 38 -10.02 -0.55 8.90
C PHE A 38 -8.80 0.35 9.18
N VAL A 39 -7.63 -0.25 9.46
CA VAL A 39 -6.39 0.50 9.71
C VAL A 39 -6.09 1.41 8.51
N PRO A 40 -6.11 2.74 8.65
CA PRO A 40 -5.84 3.64 7.55
C PRO A 40 -4.41 3.49 7.05
N TYR A 41 -4.21 3.68 5.75
CA TYR A 41 -2.89 3.82 5.14
C TYR A 41 -2.85 5.20 4.50
N SER A 42 -2.06 6.12 5.08
CA SER A 42 -2.03 7.53 4.71
C SER A 42 -1.23 7.76 3.43
N MET A 43 -1.50 8.88 2.74
CA MET A 43 -0.66 9.30 1.62
C MET A 43 0.78 9.61 2.06
N GLU A 44 1.01 10.12 3.27
CA GLU A 44 2.38 10.30 3.80
C GLU A 44 3.13 8.96 3.86
N ARG A 45 2.51 7.92 4.41
CA ARG A 45 3.11 6.58 4.46
C ARG A 45 3.35 6.01 3.06
N HIS A 46 2.45 6.27 2.11
CA HIS A 46 2.63 5.91 0.71
C HIS A 46 3.90 6.54 0.15
N HIS A 47 4.08 7.85 0.29
CA HIS A 47 5.28 8.53 -0.20
C HIS A 47 6.56 8.03 0.51
N ASP A 48 6.51 7.77 1.82
CA ASP A 48 7.64 7.19 2.56
C ASP A 48 8.02 5.79 2.02
N MET A 49 7.04 4.95 1.72
CA MET A 49 7.25 3.63 1.13
C MET A 49 7.84 3.73 -0.29
N ILE A 50 7.32 4.63 -1.13
CA ILE A 50 7.87 4.86 -2.49
C ILE A 50 9.33 5.33 -2.39
N ALA A 51 9.63 6.31 -1.53
CA ALA A 51 10.97 6.85 -1.36
C ALA A 51 11.97 5.81 -0.86
N SER A 52 11.62 5.07 0.20
CA SER A 52 12.50 4.03 0.76
C SER A 52 12.72 2.86 -0.21
N SER A 53 11.73 2.56 -1.08
CA SER A 53 11.87 1.51 -2.10
C SER A 53 12.99 1.78 -3.11
N LEU A 54 13.36 3.04 -3.31
CA LEU A 54 14.41 3.43 -4.26
C LEU A 54 15.83 3.21 -3.74
N GLU A 55 15.99 2.83 -2.47
CA GLU A 55 17.29 2.45 -1.92
C GLU A 55 17.78 1.09 -2.47
N ALA A 56 16.86 0.25 -2.98
CA ALA A 56 17.21 -1.03 -3.58
C ALA A 56 17.69 -0.85 -5.04
N PRO A 57 18.87 -1.38 -5.42
CA PRO A 57 19.46 -1.14 -6.74
C PRO A 57 18.67 -1.77 -7.90
N HIS A 58 17.85 -2.77 -7.62
CA HIS A 58 16.98 -3.43 -8.59
C HIS A 58 15.57 -2.84 -8.63
N CYS A 59 15.29 -1.78 -7.87
CA CYS A 59 14.02 -1.07 -7.87
C CYS A 59 14.15 0.26 -8.62
N SER A 60 13.13 0.62 -9.38
CA SER A 60 13.05 1.88 -10.12
C SER A 60 11.64 2.43 -10.06
N HIS A 61 11.50 3.75 -10.08
CA HIS A 61 10.21 4.44 -10.05
C HIS A 61 9.86 4.99 -11.42
N HIS A 62 8.57 4.93 -11.74
CA HIS A 62 7.98 5.54 -12.92
C HIS A 62 6.70 6.27 -12.51
N LEU A 63 6.59 7.54 -12.87
CA LEU A 63 5.34 8.28 -12.79
C LEU A 63 4.47 7.89 -13.99
N LEU A 64 3.34 7.21 -13.75
CA LEU A 64 2.43 6.82 -14.83
C LEU A 64 1.57 7.98 -15.34
N GLY A 65 1.38 8.99 -14.49
CA GLY A 65 0.58 10.17 -14.76
C GLY A 65 0.08 10.77 -13.46
N GLN A 66 -0.87 11.69 -13.57
CA GLN A 66 -1.52 12.32 -12.42
C GLN A 66 -3.01 12.01 -12.41
N THR A 67 -3.57 11.92 -11.20
CA THR A 67 -4.99 11.75 -10.95
C THR A 67 -5.79 13.03 -11.22
N LEU A 68 -7.10 13.02 -10.95
CA LEU A 68 -7.96 14.19 -11.15
C LEU A 68 -7.62 15.33 -10.19
N ASP A 69 -7.17 15.03 -8.97
CA ASP A 69 -6.70 16.03 -8.00
C ASP A 69 -5.22 16.42 -8.19
N GLY A 70 -4.54 15.86 -9.18
CA GLY A 70 -3.11 16.10 -9.41
C GLY A 70 -2.19 15.32 -8.47
N GLN A 71 -2.66 14.20 -7.89
CA GLN A 71 -1.79 13.27 -7.16
C GLN A 71 -1.03 12.41 -8.17
N ASP A 72 0.18 12.00 -7.81
CA ASP A 72 0.98 11.10 -8.64
C ASP A 72 0.41 9.67 -8.63
N LEU A 73 0.50 8.99 -9.77
CA LEU A 73 0.21 7.56 -9.89
C LEU A 73 1.52 6.79 -10.03
N ASP A 74 2.02 6.31 -8.88
CA ASP A 74 3.34 5.73 -8.75
C ASP A 74 3.41 4.26 -9.18
N LEU A 75 4.37 3.95 -10.05
CA LEU A 75 4.75 2.59 -10.41
C LEU A 75 6.17 2.30 -9.91
N LEU A 76 6.30 1.25 -9.08
CA LEU A 76 7.60 0.64 -8.80
C LEU A 76 7.84 -0.52 -9.76
N LYS A 77 8.99 -0.51 -10.43
CA LYS A 77 9.47 -1.61 -11.26
C LYS A 77 10.67 -2.27 -10.58
N LEU A 78 10.55 -3.56 -10.28
CA LEU A 78 11.69 -4.39 -9.86
C LEU A 78 12.20 -5.25 -11.01
N SER A 79 13.49 -5.14 -11.30
CA SER A 79 14.15 -5.87 -12.38
C SER A 79 15.67 -5.96 -12.17
N LEU A 80 16.25 -7.11 -12.49
CA LEU A 80 17.71 -7.25 -12.66
C LEU A 80 18.17 -6.80 -14.05
N PRO A 81 19.39 -6.21 -14.17
CA PRO A 81 20.00 -5.88 -15.46
C PRO A 81 20.12 -7.11 -16.36
N SER A 82 19.82 -6.97 -17.64
CA SER A 82 20.16 -7.99 -18.63
C SER A 82 21.66 -7.90 -18.94
N ASN A 83 22.46 -8.84 -18.44
CA ASN A 83 23.91 -8.93 -18.68
C ASN A 83 24.25 -9.33 -20.14
N GLY A 84 23.68 -8.63 -21.14
CA GLY A 84 23.83 -8.94 -22.56
C GLY A 84 23.07 -10.18 -23.04
N GLN A 85 22.46 -10.95 -22.14
CA GLN A 85 21.62 -12.10 -22.49
C GLN A 85 20.18 -11.62 -22.78
N LYS A 86 19.68 -11.93 -23.98
CA LYS A 86 18.26 -11.75 -24.34
C LYS A 86 17.39 -12.82 -23.68
N ILE A 87 17.30 -12.80 -22.36
CA ILE A 87 16.31 -13.61 -21.64
C ILE A 87 14.98 -12.87 -21.73
N LYS A 88 13.98 -13.49 -22.37
CA LYS A 88 12.62 -12.97 -22.37
C LYS A 88 11.99 -13.20 -21.00
N LYS A 89 12.03 -12.19 -20.14
CA LYS A 89 11.37 -12.22 -18.83
C LYS A 89 9.85 -12.10 -18.97
N LYS A 90 9.13 -12.66 -18.00
CA LYS A 90 7.68 -12.45 -17.87
C LYS A 90 7.42 -11.09 -17.22
N ASN A 91 6.33 -10.43 -17.61
CA ASN A 91 5.88 -9.21 -16.92
C ASN A 91 4.81 -9.58 -15.91
N CYS A 92 5.07 -9.34 -14.63
CA CYS A 92 4.15 -9.61 -13.54
C CYS A 92 3.64 -8.28 -12.98
N TRP A 93 2.34 -8.03 -13.12
CA TRP A 93 1.69 -6.81 -12.62
C TRP A 93 0.91 -7.09 -11.35
N MET A 94 1.07 -6.23 -10.36
CA MET A 94 0.24 -6.19 -9.17
C MET A 94 -0.19 -4.75 -8.93
N ILE A 95 -1.51 -4.56 -8.82
CA ILE A 95 -2.11 -3.27 -8.53
C ILE A 95 -3.00 -3.42 -7.31
N ALA A 96 -3.06 -2.39 -6.47
CA ALA A 96 -3.84 -2.43 -5.25
C ALA A 96 -4.68 -1.16 -5.06
N ARG A 97 -5.67 -1.27 -4.18
CA ARG A 97 -6.44 -0.14 -3.64
C ARG A 97 -7.18 0.69 -4.70
N GLN A 98 -7.79 0.03 -5.69
CA GLN A 98 -8.71 0.71 -6.63
C GLN A 98 -9.92 1.30 -5.91
N HIS A 99 -10.45 0.57 -4.93
CA HIS A 99 -11.41 1.12 -3.97
C HIS A 99 -10.62 1.76 -2.82
N PRO A 100 -10.71 3.09 -2.63
CA PRO A 100 -9.82 3.83 -1.73
C PRO A 100 -9.97 3.45 -0.24
N GLY A 101 -11.17 3.01 0.17
CA GLY A 101 -11.44 2.58 1.54
C GLY A 101 -10.91 1.18 1.88
N GLU A 102 -10.43 0.42 0.90
CA GLU A 102 -9.84 -0.91 1.08
C GLU A 102 -8.34 -0.79 1.42
N SER A 103 -8.01 -0.07 2.50
CA SER A 103 -6.62 0.24 2.88
C SER A 103 -5.75 -0.99 3.17
N MET A 104 -6.34 -2.14 3.49
CA MET A 104 -5.62 -3.40 3.64
C MET A 104 -4.86 -3.82 2.37
N ALA A 105 -5.33 -3.40 1.19
CA ALA A 105 -4.68 -3.73 -0.07
C ALA A 105 -3.27 -3.11 -0.16
N GLU A 106 -3.11 -1.88 0.33
CA GLU A 106 -1.83 -1.19 0.31
C GLU A 106 -0.93 -1.61 1.47
N TRP A 107 -1.48 -1.96 2.63
CA TRP A 107 -0.73 -2.66 3.69
C TRP A 107 -0.13 -3.98 3.19
N TRP A 108 -0.86 -4.73 2.37
CA TRP A 108 -0.33 -5.93 1.73
C TRP A 108 0.78 -5.59 0.72
N MET A 109 0.60 -4.54 -0.09
CA MET A 109 1.63 -4.09 -1.03
C MET A 109 2.91 -3.68 -0.30
N GLU A 110 2.82 -2.97 0.82
CA GLU A 110 3.99 -2.59 1.62
C GLU A 110 4.79 -3.83 2.04
N GLY A 111 4.16 -4.84 2.64
CA GLY A 111 4.86 -6.07 3.02
C GLY A 111 5.41 -6.86 1.82
N CYS A 112 4.71 -6.84 0.68
CA CYS A 112 5.18 -7.47 -0.56
C CYS A 112 6.43 -6.75 -1.09
N ILE A 113 6.40 -5.42 -1.13
CA ILE A 113 7.50 -4.55 -1.57
C ILE A 113 8.69 -4.75 -0.65
N GLU A 114 8.53 -4.65 0.67
CA GLU A 114 9.59 -4.87 1.66
C GLU A 114 10.32 -6.20 1.43
N LYS A 115 9.59 -7.29 1.16
CA LYS A 115 10.20 -8.60 0.85
C LYS A 115 10.94 -8.61 -0.47
N LEU A 116 10.44 -7.91 -1.48
CA LEU A 116 11.05 -7.82 -2.81
C LEU A 116 12.27 -6.87 -2.83
N LEU A 117 12.40 -5.94 -1.88
CA LEU A 117 13.53 -5.01 -1.82
C LEU A 117 14.79 -5.62 -1.19
N VAL A 118 14.67 -6.72 -0.46
CA VAL A 118 15.83 -7.40 0.18
C VAL A 118 16.80 -7.91 -0.88
N ASN A 119 17.94 -7.24 -1.04
CA ASN A 119 18.92 -7.45 -2.11
C ASN A 119 19.60 -8.83 -2.06
N ASP A 120 19.91 -9.33 -0.87
CA ASP A 120 20.55 -10.63 -0.63
C ASP A 120 19.56 -11.81 -0.54
N SER A 121 18.27 -11.56 -0.80
CA SER A 121 17.25 -12.60 -0.86
C SER A 121 17.43 -13.46 -2.11
N GLN A 122 17.84 -14.70 -1.92
CA GLN A 122 17.90 -15.69 -3.01
C GLN A 122 16.55 -15.85 -3.72
N TRP A 123 15.44 -15.76 -2.99
CA TRP A 123 14.11 -15.86 -3.57
C TRP A 123 13.81 -14.68 -4.50
N THR A 124 14.16 -13.46 -4.09
CA THR A 124 13.98 -12.25 -4.91
C THR A 124 14.83 -12.32 -6.17
N GLN A 125 16.10 -12.74 -6.06
CA GLN A 125 16.99 -12.88 -7.22
C GLN A 125 16.45 -13.90 -8.22
N THR A 126 16.12 -15.12 -7.76
CA THR A 126 15.56 -16.17 -8.62
C THR A 126 14.26 -15.74 -9.31
N LEU A 127 13.43 -14.94 -8.63
CA LEU A 127 12.22 -14.38 -9.21
C LEU A 127 12.52 -13.34 -10.29
N LEU A 128 13.44 -12.40 -10.02
CA LEU A 128 13.78 -11.30 -10.95
C LEU A 128 14.66 -11.73 -12.13
N GLU A 129 15.29 -12.90 -12.06
CA GLU A 129 15.91 -13.58 -13.21
C GLU A 129 14.87 -14.01 -14.25
N GLN A 130 13.65 -14.33 -13.81
CA GLN A 130 12.57 -14.85 -14.66
C GLN A 130 11.49 -13.82 -14.97
N CYS A 131 11.35 -12.78 -14.14
CA CYS A 131 10.26 -11.82 -14.19
C CYS A 131 10.75 -10.38 -14.02
N ASP A 132 10.11 -9.46 -14.71
CA ASP A 132 10.05 -8.05 -14.31
C ASP A 132 8.74 -7.84 -13.55
N ILE A 133 8.81 -7.20 -12.38
CA ILE A 133 7.65 -6.98 -11.51
C ILE A 133 7.28 -5.50 -11.56
N TYR A 134 5.99 -5.23 -11.78
CA TYR A 134 5.40 -3.91 -11.90
C TYR A 134 4.33 -3.75 -10.82
N LEU A 135 4.52 -2.80 -9.92
CA LEU A 135 3.74 -2.61 -8.70
C LEU A 135 3.12 -1.22 -8.67
N VAL A 136 1.79 -1.13 -8.60
CA VAL A 136 1.07 0.12 -8.32
C VAL A 136 0.39 -0.01 -6.94
N PRO A 137 0.99 0.55 -5.87
CA PRO A 137 0.51 0.31 -4.51
C PRO A 137 -0.84 0.97 -4.20
N ASN A 138 -1.11 2.11 -4.83
CA ASN A 138 -2.34 2.85 -4.65
C ASN A 138 -2.90 3.30 -6.01
N MET A 139 -3.95 2.61 -6.49
CA MET A 139 -4.62 2.94 -7.73
C MET A 139 -5.61 4.11 -7.60
N ASN A 140 -5.96 4.54 -6.38
CA ASN A 140 -6.87 5.66 -6.16
C ASN A 140 -6.37 6.62 -5.05
N PRO A 141 -5.29 7.38 -5.32
CA PRO A 141 -4.75 8.37 -4.38
C PRO A 141 -5.76 9.47 -3.99
N ASP A 142 -6.61 9.89 -4.92
CA ASP A 142 -7.63 10.93 -4.70
C ASP A 142 -8.66 10.48 -3.69
N GLY A 143 -9.30 9.35 -3.95
CA GLY A 143 -10.28 8.75 -3.06
C GLY A 143 -9.68 8.40 -1.71
N THR A 144 -8.40 7.96 -1.69
CA THR A 144 -7.66 7.67 -0.45
C THR A 144 -7.56 8.92 0.42
N ARG A 145 -7.10 10.04 -0.16
CA ARG A 145 -6.97 11.32 0.54
C ARG A 145 -8.33 11.87 0.98
N ARG A 146 -9.37 11.67 0.16
CA ARG A 146 -10.74 12.16 0.41
C ARG A 146 -11.53 11.34 1.42
N GLY A 147 -11.05 10.16 1.82
CA GLY A 147 -11.77 9.26 2.72
C GLY A 147 -12.97 8.58 2.05
N HIS A 148 -12.93 8.40 0.73
CA HIS A 148 -13.97 7.67 0.00
C HIS A 148 -13.86 6.16 0.24
N LEU A 149 -14.96 5.45 -0.02
CA LEU A 149 -14.97 3.99 0.01
C LEU A 149 -14.62 3.38 -1.35
N ARG A 150 -15.24 3.84 -2.44
CA ARG A 150 -15.30 3.08 -3.70
C ARG A 150 -15.08 3.88 -4.99
N THR A 151 -14.85 5.19 -4.92
CA THR A 151 -14.67 6.09 -6.08
C THR A 151 -13.61 7.12 -5.81
#